data_AF-A0A642B5I8-F1
#
_entry.id   AF-A0A642B5I8-F1
#
_cell.length_a   1.000
_cell.length_b   1.000
_cell.length_c   1.000
_cell.angle_alpha   90.00
_cell.angle_beta   90.00
_cell.angle_gamma   90.00
#
_symmetry.space_group_name_H-M   'P 1'
#
loop_
_entity.id
_entity.type
_entity.pdbx_description
1 polymer ?
#
loop_
_entity_poly.entity_id
_entity_poly.type
_entity_poly.pdbx_seq_one_letter_code
_entity_poly.pdbx_strand_id
1 'polypeptide(L)'
;NVVTHRQLEDYFKFVSQKRADEQAQRYWGELKNYDFIRKKDSVQVVSELADYELRLAVAEQWISLDNSRKHLFAREDVVNGKPEILKKKEEWDKKEKERKMVRF
;
A
#
# COMPACT_ATOMS: atom_id res chain seq x y z
N ASN A 1 -31.45 -13.65 5.68
CA ASN A 1 -30.64 -12.43 5.45
C ASN A 1 -29.40 -12.79 4.66
N VAL A 2 -29.36 -12.44 3.39
CA VAL A 2 -28.15 -12.63 2.55
C VAL A 2 -27.29 -11.38 2.74
N VAL A 3 -26.05 -11.55 3.18
CA VAL A 3 -25.10 -10.43 3.28
C VAL A 3 -24.74 -9.99 1.86
N THR A 4 -24.88 -8.70 1.58
CA THR A 4 -24.57 -8.16 0.26
C THR A 4 -23.06 -7.92 0.09
N HIS A 5 -22.59 -7.89 -1.15
CA HIS A 5 -21.19 -7.56 -1.47
C HIS A 5 -20.76 -6.22 -0.86
N ARG A 6 -21.62 -5.20 -0.92
CA ARG A 6 -21.34 -3.87 -0.35
C ARG A 6 -21.19 -3.92 1.17
N GLN A 7 -22.03 -4.68 1.87
CA GLN A 7 -21.92 -4.82 3.32
C GLN A 7 -20.62 -5.53 3.73
N LEU A 8 -20.18 -6.54 2.97
CA LEU A 8 -18.88 -7.18 3.18
C LEU A 8 -17.73 -6.22 2.89
N GLU A 9 -17.81 -5.42 1.84
CA GLU A 9 -16.78 -4.45 1.51
C GLU A 9 -16.65 -3.36 2.57
N ASP A 10 -17.77 -2.82 3.05
CA ASP A 10 -17.80 -1.83 4.14
C ASP A 10 -17.22 -2.43 5.44
N TYR A 11 -17.53 -3.70 5.73
CA TYR A 11 -16.95 -4.42 6.85
C TYR A 11 -15.42 -4.61 6.69
N PHE A 12 -14.96 -5.04 5.50
CA PHE A 12 -13.52 -5.21 5.23
C PHE A 12 -12.75 -3.90 5.34
N LYS A 13 -13.33 -2.80 4.87
CA LYS A 13 -12.77 -1.44 5.07
C LYS A 13 -12.67 -1.12 6.55
N PHE A 14 -13.76 -1.29 7.30
CA PHE A 14 -13.80 -1.01 8.72
C PHE A 14 -12.73 -1.76 9.52
N VAL A 15 -12.60 -3.08 9.33
CA VAL A 15 -11.63 -3.89 10.08
C VAL A 15 -10.18 -3.65 9.64
N SER A 16 -9.98 -3.17 8.41
CA SER A 16 -8.64 -2.95 7.84
C SER A 16 -8.12 -1.52 8.02
N GLN A 17 -9.00 -0.55 8.28
CA GLN A 17 -8.67 0.88 8.32
C GLN A 17 -7.50 1.18 9.26
N LYS A 18 -7.59 0.74 10.52
CA LYS A 18 -6.56 1.02 11.53
C LYS A 18 -5.19 0.50 11.08
N ARG A 19 -5.12 -0.71 10.52
CA ARG A 19 -3.88 -1.30 10.04
C ARG A 19 -3.33 -0.54 8.84
N ALA A 20 -4.19 -0.12 7.91
CA ALA A 20 -3.80 0.66 6.75
C ALA A 20 -3.19 2.02 7.17
N ASP A 21 -3.82 2.71 8.11
CA ASP A 21 -3.34 3.98 8.64
C ASP A 21 -1.99 3.82 9.36
N GLU A 22 -1.84 2.78 10.20
CA GLU A 22 -0.58 2.46 10.88
C GLU A 22 0.54 2.17 9.88
N GLN A 23 0.25 1.42 8.81
CA GLN A 23 1.23 1.09 7.78
C GLN A 23 1.61 2.32 6.94
N ALA A 24 0.65 3.18 6.62
CA ALA A 24 0.91 4.45 5.93
C ALA A 24 1.82 5.38 6.75
N GLN A 25 1.62 5.45 8.07
CA GLN A 25 2.50 6.22 8.96
C GLN A 25 3.92 5.63 9.01
N ARG A 26 4.06 4.29 8.99
CA ARG A 26 5.37 3.64 8.92
C ARG A 26 6.10 4.00 7.62
N TYR A 27 5.42 3.89 6.48
CA TYR A 27 5.98 4.33 5.20
C TYR A 27 6.40 5.79 5.22
N TRP A 28 5.57 6.67 5.77
CA TRP A 28 5.93 8.07 5.91
C TRP A 28 7.17 8.27 6.79
N GLY A 29 7.27 7.56 7.90
CA GLY A 29 8.45 7.56 8.77
C GLY A 29 9.74 7.16 8.04
N GLU A 30 9.68 6.14 7.18
CA GLU A 30 10.80 5.73 6.35
C GLU A 30 11.13 6.76 5.26
N LEU A 31 10.10 7.27 4.58
CA LEU A 31 10.21 8.21 3.47
C LEU A 31 10.85 9.55 3.87
N LYS A 32 10.69 9.98 5.13
CA LYS A 32 11.33 11.21 5.64
C LYS A 32 12.85 11.22 5.48
N ASN A 33 13.50 10.06 5.37
CA ASN A 33 14.94 9.96 5.20
C ASN A 33 15.41 10.25 3.76
N TYR A 34 14.48 10.44 2.81
CA TYR A 34 14.79 10.62 1.40
C TYR A 34 14.59 12.08 0.95
N ASP A 35 15.55 12.60 0.19
CA ASP A 35 15.54 14.00 -0.25
C ASP A 35 14.34 14.37 -1.14
N PHE A 36 13.77 13.40 -1.86
CA PHE A 36 12.63 13.64 -2.76
C PHE A 36 11.32 13.96 -2.02
N ILE A 37 11.30 13.84 -0.69
CA ILE A 37 10.14 14.13 0.17
C ILE A 37 10.14 15.56 0.69
N ARG A 38 11.26 16.27 0.68
CA ARG A 38 11.43 17.59 1.34
C ARG A 38 10.39 18.66 0.97
N LYS A 39 9.74 18.56 -0.19
CA LYS A 39 8.74 19.53 -0.69
C LYS A 39 7.32 18.95 -0.80
N LYS A 40 7.09 17.73 -0.32
CA LYS A 40 5.78 17.07 -0.41
C LYS A 40 4.93 17.37 0.82
N ASP A 41 3.63 17.55 0.61
CA ASP A 41 2.67 17.67 1.69
C ASP A 41 2.53 16.30 2.39
N SER A 42 2.89 16.28 3.68
CA SER A 42 2.84 15.06 4.48
C SER A 42 1.44 14.50 4.63
N VAL A 43 0.43 15.36 4.73
CA VAL A 43 -0.98 14.93 4.91
C VAL A 43 -1.45 14.25 3.65
N GLN A 44 -1.18 14.86 2.48
CA GLN A 44 -1.54 14.28 1.20
C GLN A 44 -0.85 12.94 0.95
N VAL A 45 0.45 12.86 1.22
CA VAL A 45 1.23 11.62 1.04
C VAL A 45 0.73 10.52 1.95
N VAL A 46 0.52 10.81 3.24
CA VAL A 46 0.00 9.82 4.19
C VAL A 46 -1.38 9.33 3.78
N SER A 47 -2.26 10.23 3.32
CA SER A 47 -3.60 9.84 2.82
C SER A 47 -3.50 8.92 1.61
N GLU A 48 -2.64 9.23 0.64
CA GLU A 48 -2.44 8.40 -0.55
C GLU A 48 -1.91 7.00 -0.18
N LEU A 49 -0.98 6.93 0.78
CA LEU A 49 -0.45 5.68 1.31
C LEU A 49 -1.50 4.88 2.07
N ALA A 50 -2.32 5.52 2.90
CA ALA A 50 -3.40 4.88 3.64
C ALA A 50 -4.47 4.33 2.69
N ASP A 51 -4.87 5.09 1.67
CA ASP A 51 -5.82 4.66 0.65
C ASP A 51 -5.31 3.48 -0.18
N TYR A 52 -4.01 3.45 -0.47
CA TYR A 52 -3.38 2.30 -1.14
C TYR A 52 -3.38 1.06 -0.24
N GLU A 53 -2.93 1.17 1.01
CA GLU A 53 -2.88 0.05 1.95
C GLU A 53 -4.27 -0.48 2.30
N LEU A 54 -5.27 0.40 2.40
CA LEU A 54 -6.65 0.00 2.64
C LEU A 54 -7.20 -0.83 1.47
N ARG A 55 -6.98 -0.37 0.23
CA ARG A 55 -7.40 -1.12 -0.98
C ARG A 55 -6.71 -2.48 -1.05
N LEU A 56 -5.42 -2.54 -0.72
CA LEU A 56 -4.65 -3.78 -0.72
C LEU A 56 -5.18 -4.74 0.34
N ALA A 57 -5.38 -4.28 1.57
CA ALA A 57 -5.92 -5.08 2.65
C ALA A 57 -7.32 -5.60 2.35
N VAL A 58 -8.20 -4.77 1.77
CA VAL A 58 -9.55 -5.20 1.34
C VAL A 58 -9.46 -6.27 0.26
N ALA A 59 -8.56 -6.13 -0.72
CA ALA A 59 -8.36 -7.15 -1.74
C ALA A 59 -7.85 -8.48 -1.13
N GLU A 60 -6.96 -8.41 -0.14
CA GLU A 60 -6.49 -9.58 0.61
C GLU A 60 -7.62 -10.25 1.42
N GLN A 61 -8.51 -9.47 2.05
CA GLN A 61 -9.70 -10.01 2.72
C GLN A 61 -10.61 -10.75 1.74
N TRP A 62 -10.83 -10.18 0.55
CA TRP A 62 -11.61 -10.85 -0.50
C TRP A 62 -10.97 -12.18 -0.95
N ILE A 63 -9.65 -12.22 -1.14
CA ILE A 63 -8.93 -13.47 -1.49
C ILE A 63 -9.04 -14.50 -0.36
N SER A 64 -8.94 -14.05 0.90
CA SER A 64 -9.08 -14.94 2.05
C SER A 64 -10.49 -15.53 2.17
N LEU A 65 -11.51 -14.79 1.73
CA LEU A 65 -12.89 -15.27 1.70
C LEU A 65 -13.16 -16.18 0.49
N ASP A 66 -12.68 -15.78 -0.69
CA ASP A 66 -12.79 -16.49 -1.96
C ASP A 66 -11.52 -16.29 -2.81
N ASN A 67 -10.74 -17.35 -2.97
CA ASN A 67 -9.49 -17.33 -3.74
C ASN A 67 -9.71 -17.49 -5.25
N SER A 68 -10.75 -16.85 -5.79
CA SER A 68 -11.05 -16.89 -7.21
C SER A 68 -10.10 -16.00 -8.01
N ARG A 69 -9.91 -16.34 -9.30
CA ARG A 69 -9.09 -15.52 -10.22
C ARG A 69 -9.52 -14.06 -10.25
N LYS A 70 -10.83 -13.79 -10.11
CA LYS A 70 -11.37 -12.43 -10.04
C LYS A 70 -10.73 -11.61 -8.91
N HIS A 71 -10.63 -12.18 -7.72
CA HIS A 71 -10.06 -11.50 -6.55
C HIS A 71 -8.54 -11.40 -6.63
N LEU A 72 -7.88 -12.40 -7.20
CA LEU A 72 -6.44 -12.33 -7.51
C LEU A 72 -6.11 -11.19 -8.49
N PHE A 73 -6.88 -11.05 -9.56
CA PHE A 73 -6.70 -9.93 -10.51
C PHE A 73 -6.99 -8.58 -9.87
N ALA A 74 -8.06 -8.47 -9.07
CA ALA A 74 -8.36 -7.22 -8.36
C ALA A 74 -7.22 -6.81 -7.41
N ARG A 75 -6.58 -7.76 -6.71
CA ARG A 75 -5.38 -7.47 -5.91
C ARG A 75 -4.21 -6.99 -6.79
N GLU A 76 -4.01 -7.63 -7.94
CA GLU A 76 -2.93 -7.26 -8.86
C GLU A 76 -3.14 -5.84 -9.44
N ASP A 77 -4.38 -5.46 -9.74
CA ASP A 77 -4.70 -4.09 -10.15
C ASP A 77 -4.32 -3.06 -9.07
N VAL A 78 -4.57 -3.38 -7.80
CA VAL A 78 -4.15 -2.53 -6.67
C VAL A 78 -2.63 -2.44 -6.61
N VAL A 79 -1.92 -3.57 -6.70
CA VAL A 79 -0.45 -3.62 -6.66
C VAL A 79 0.17 -2.83 -7.82
N ASN A 80 -0.39 -2.92 -9.03
CA ASN A 80 0.05 -2.14 -10.19
C ASN A 80 -0.21 -0.64 -10.00
N GLY A 81 -1.29 -0.30 -9.29
CA GLY A 81 -1.62 1.05 -8.83
C GLY A 81 -0.80 1.56 -7.64
N LYS A 82 0.34 0.94 -7.31
CA LYS A 82 1.23 1.38 -6.23
C LYS A 82 1.60 2.86 -6.35
N PRO A 83 1.50 3.65 -5.26
CA PRO A 83 1.90 5.05 -5.22
C PRO A 83 3.32 5.29 -5.76
N GLU A 84 3.47 6.35 -6.56
CA GLU A 84 4.74 6.71 -7.20
C GLU A 84 5.86 6.95 -6.17
N ILE A 85 5.48 7.43 -4.99
CA ILE A 85 6.41 7.68 -3.89
C ILE A 85 7.07 6.39 -3.36
N LEU A 86 6.32 5.28 -3.36
CA LEU A 86 6.85 3.97 -2.98
C LEU A 86 7.73 3.39 -4.08
N LYS A 87 7.35 3.58 -5.36
CA LYS A 87 8.18 3.16 -6.51
C LYS A 87 9.55 3.85 -6.47
N LYS A 88 9.57 5.17 -6.23
CA LYS A 88 10.83 5.94 -6.09
C LYS A 88 11.69 5.48 -4.92
N LYS A 89 11.07 5.10 -3.80
CA LYS A 89 11.78 4.50 -2.66
C LYS A 89 12.45 3.19 -3.07
N GLU A 90 11.72 2.28 -3.72
CA GLU A 90 12.22 0.98 -4.18
C GLU A 90 13.41 1.13 -5.14
N GLU A 91 13.33 2.09 -6.07
CA GLU A 91 14.43 2.41 -6.99
C GLU A 91 15.68 2.94 -6.27
N TRP A 92 15.49 3.79 -5.26
CA TRP A 92 16.60 4.32 -4.48
C TRP A 92 17.28 3.22 -3.67
N ASP A 93 16.49 2.39 -2.98
CA ASP A 93 16.98 1.25 -2.20
C ASP A 93 17.75 0.25 -3.07
N LYS A 94 17.28 0.01 -4.30
CA LYS A 94 17.98 -0.83 -5.29
C LYS A 94 19.34 -0.25 -5.68
N LYS A 95 19.37 1.04 -6.04
CA LYS A 95 20.62 1.74 -6.39
C LYS A 95 21.62 1.76 -5.23
N GLU A 96 21.13 1.91 -4.00
CA GLU A 96 21.99 1.90 -2.82
C GLU A 96 22.60 0.51 -2.58
N LYS A 97 21.81 -0.56 -2.75
CA LYS A 97 22.29 -1.95 -2.66
C LYS A 97 23.35 -2.26 -3.73
N GLU A 98 23.12 -1.86 -4.98
CA GLU A 98 24.07 -2.03 -6.08
C GLU A 98 25.39 -1.30 -5.79
N ARG A 99 25.34 -0.06 -5.30
CA ARG A 99 26.54 0.70 -4.90
C ARG A 99 27.33 0.05 -3.77
N LYS A 100 26.65 -0.60 -2.82
CA LYS A 100 27.29 -1.33 -1.73
C LYS A 100 27.95 -2.62 -2.23
N MET A 101 27.33 -3.33 -3.19
CA MET A 101 27.90 -4.56 -3.76
C MET A 101 29.16 -4.33 -4.61
N VAL A 102 29.25 -3.21 -5.35
CA VAL A 102 30.43 -2.89 -6.20
C VAL A 102 31.67 -2.50 -5.37
N ARG A 103 31.52 -2.27 -4.05
CA ARG A 103 32.63 -1.95 -3.14
C ARG A 103 33.24 -3.17 -2.44
N PHE A 104 32.81 -4.39 -2.79
CA PHE A 104 33.38 -5.65 -2.30
C PHE A 104 34.24 -6.33 -3.38
#